data_AF-A0A351NYS2-F1
#
_entry.id   AF-A0A351NYS2-F1
#
_cell.length_a   1.000
_cell.length_b   1.000
_cell.length_c   1.000
_cell.angle_alpha   90.00
_cell.angle_beta   90.00
_cell.angle_gamma   90.00
#
_symmetry.space_group_name_H-M   'P 1'
#
loop_
_entity.id
_entity.type
_entity.pdbx_description
1 polymer ?
#
loop_
_entity_poly.entity_id
_entity_poly.type
_entity_poly.pdbx_seq_one_letter_code
_entity_poly.pdbx_strand_id
1 'polypeptide(L)'
;MTTKTLSFAGVELDFRQVVKLIVYALVVVNFVFYIRNDWVIAGHTLWSGSSFLDISRAFATTIDLSAWLILLLLLELETYWLSDDAVSSRTWAIIRAVRVVCIIFVTHTLYAYGWYIHELNSAVPVENVASLCQLVGKDLSYAFNVVYTEIDSSNCASLST
;
A
#
# COMPACT_ATOMS: atom_id res chain seq x y z
N MET A 1 -30.10 28.99 1.67
CA MET A 1 -29.11 28.26 2.48
C MET A 1 -27.77 28.91 2.16
N THR A 2 -27.24 29.71 3.06
CA THR A 2 -26.09 30.60 2.79
C THR A 2 -24.80 29.79 2.94
N THR A 3 -24.17 29.43 1.82
CA THR A 3 -22.91 28.70 1.80
C THR A 3 -21.82 29.62 2.35
N LYS A 4 -21.27 29.30 3.53
CA LYS A 4 -20.14 30.02 4.09
C LYS A 4 -18.90 29.66 3.29
N THR A 5 -18.43 30.59 2.46
CA THR A 5 -17.15 30.51 1.77
C THR A 5 -16.01 30.78 2.76
N LEU A 6 -15.05 29.87 2.82
CA LEU A 6 -13.82 30.04 3.61
C LEU A 6 -12.74 30.53 2.66
N SER A 7 -12.16 31.70 2.94
CA SER A 7 -11.04 32.24 2.17
C SER A 7 -9.72 31.78 2.80
N PHE A 8 -8.91 31.04 2.03
CA PHE A 8 -7.55 30.68 2.42
C PHE A 8 -6.60 31.04 1.28
N ALA A 9 -5.57 31.86 1.57
CA ALA A 9 -4.59 32.33 0.59
C ALA A 9 -5.19 32.95 -0.70
N GLY A 10 -6.33 33.64 -0.60
CA GLY A 10 -6.98 34.29 -1.74
C GLY A 10 -7.85 33.37 -2.61
N VAL A 11 -8.00 32.09 -2.24
CA VAL A 11 -8.92 31.15 -2.89
C VAL A 11 -10.20 31.05 -2.06
N GLU A 12 -11.35 31.34 -2.66
CA GLU A 12 -12.65 31.07 -2.05
C GLU A 12 -12.97 29.58 -2.17
N LEU A 13 -12.98 28.89 -1.04
CA LEU A 13 -13.29 27.47 -0.97
C LEU A 13 -14.72 27.28 -0.43
N ASP A 14 -15.53 26.55 -1.20
CA ASP A 14 -16.80 26.04 -0.71
C ASP A 14 -16.55 24.90 0.30
N PHE A 15 -17.51 24.65 1.19
CA PHE A 15 -17.46 23.57 2.18
C PHE A 15 -17.12 22.22 1.55
N ARG A 16 -17.69 21.89 0.38
CA ARG A 16 -17.39 20.65 -0.35
C ARG A 16 -15.93 20.56 -0.77
N GLN A 17 -15.32 21.67 -1.19
CA GLN A 17 -13.91 21.71 -1.60
C GLN A 17 -12.99 21.58 -0.39
N VAL A 18 -13.34 22.19 0.75
CA VAL A 18 -12.60 22.03 2.01
C VAL A 18 -12.60 20.57 2.44
N VAL A 19 -13.75 19.90 2.46
CA VAL A 19 -13.85 18.48 2.80
C VAL A 19 -13.01 17.63 1.85
N LYS A 20 -13.10 17.88 0.53
CA LYS A 20 -12.30 17.15 -0.47
C LYS A 20 -10.79 17.29 -0.19
N LEU A 21 -10.32 18.50 0.07
CA LEU A 21 -8.90 18.76 0.34
C LEU A 21 -8.43 18.05 1.62
N ILE A 22 -9.25 18.07 2.67
CA ILE A 22 -8.96 17.35 3.93
C ILE A 22 -8.86 15.85 3.66
N VAL A 23 -9.84 15.27 2.95
CA VAL A 23 -9.82 13.83 2.63
C VAL A 23 -8.59 13.48 1.80
N TYR A 24 -8.25 14.26 0.78
CA TYR A 24 -7.06 14.01 -0.04
C TYR A 24 -5.78 14.10 0.76
N ALA A 25 -5.65 15.10 1.64
CA ALA A 25 -4.50 15.21 2.52
C ALA A 25 -4.37 13.99 3.45
N LEU A 26 -5.49 13.56 4.05
CA LEU A 26 -5.50 12.37 4.92
C LEU A 26 -5.14 11.10 4.16
N VAL A 27 -5.62 10.93 2.92
CA VAL A 27 -5.26 9.78 2.07
C VAL A 27 -3.77 9.79 1.74
N VAL A 28 -3.18 10.95 1.43
CA VAL A 28 -1.73 11.07 1.18
C VAL A 28 -0.92 10.73 2.44
N VAL A 29 -1.34 11.22 3.62
CA VAL A 29 -0.71 10.84 4.89
C VAL A 29 -0.80 9.34 5.13
N ASN A 30 -1.97 8.74 4.88
CA ASN A 30 -2.18 7.31 5.02
C ASN A 30 -1.29 6.50 4.06
N PHE A 31 -1.12 6.96 2.82
CA PHE A 31 -0.22 6.37 1.84
C PHE A 31 1.24 6.31 2.34
N VAL A 32 1.74 7.39 2.96
CA VAL A 32 3.10 7.40 3.53
C VAL A 32 3.26 6.37 4.64
N PHE A 33 2.25 6.21 5.50
CA PHE A 33 2.29 5.17 6.53
C PHE A 33 2.35 3.76 5.93
N TYR A 34 1.61 3.51 4.85
CA TYR A 34 1.63 2.21 4.18
C TYR A 34 2.94 1.93 3.45
N ILE A 35 3.58 2.93 2.82
CA ILE A 35 4.95 2.77 2.29
C ILE A 35 5.90 2.31 3.39
N ARG A 36 5.85 2.96 4.55
CA ARG A 36 6.70 2.58 5.69
C ARG A 36 6.42 1.15 6.14
N ASN A 37 5.15 0.75 6.22
CA ASN A 37 4.79 -0.60 6.63
C ASN A 37 5.31 -1.66 5.64
N ASP A 38 5.06 -1.47 4.34
CA ASP A 38 5.55 -2.39 3.31
C ASP A 38 7.08 -2.48 3.33
N TRP A 39 7.78 -1.37 3.54
CA TRP A 39 9.24 -1.37 3.66
C TRP A 39 9.75 -2.20 4.85
N VAL A 40 9.08 -2.10 6.00
CA VAL A 40 9.44 -2.91 7.19
C VAL A 40 9.16 -4.38 6.92
N ILE A 41 7.99 -4.73 6.37
CA ILE A 41 7.61 -6.12 6.04
C ILE A 41 8.58 -6.71 5.02
N ALA A 42 8.93 -5.95 3.98
CA ALA A 42 9.89 -6.35 2.96
C ALA A 42 11.26 -6.70 3.57
N GLY A 43 11.70 -5.96 4.59
CA GLY A 43 12.95 -6.23 5.32
C GLY A 43 12.98 -7.57 6.06
N HIS A 44 11.83 -8.14 6.40
CA HIS A 44 11.72 -9.44 7.08
C HIS A 44 11.35 -10.60 6.15
N THR A 45 10.81 -10.31 4.97
CA THR A 45 10.23 -11.33 4.07
C THR A 45 11.01 -11.52 2.77
N LEU A 46 11.78 -10.51 2.34
CA LEU A 46 12.63 -10.59 1.16
C LEU A 46 14.06 -10.98 1.54
N TRP A 47 14.71 -11.72 0.66
CA TRP A 47 16.10 -12.13 0.78
C TRP A 47 16.77 -12.13 -0.60
N SER A 48 18.06 -12.47 -0.69
CA SER A 48 18.85 -12.34 -1.93
C SER A 48 18.32 -13.14 -3.12
N GLY A 49 17.49 -14.17 -2.90
CA GLY A 49 16.87 -14.99 -3.94
C GLY A 49 15.42 -14.63 -4.25
N SER A 50 14.87 -13.57 -3.66
CA SER A 50 13.50 -13.14 -3.94
C SER A 50 13.30 -12.75 -5.41
N SER A 51 12.24 -13.26 -6.01
CA SER A 51 11.85 -12.97 -7.39
C SER A 51 11.20 -11.58 -7.51
N PHE A 52 11.04 -11.10 -8.74
CA PHE A 52 10.28 -9.87 -9.01
C PHE A 52 8.84 -9.95 -8.48
N LEU A 53 8.20 -11.13 -8.57
CA LEU A 53 6.86 -11.32 -8.04
C LEU A 53 6.85 -11.23 -6.51
N ASP A 54 7.86 -11.76 -5.83
CA ASP A 54 7.97 -11.65 -4.36
C ASP A 54 8.12 -10.20 -3.92
N ILE A 55 8.97 -9.44 -4.60
CA ILE A 55 9.11 -7.99 -4.37
C ILE A 55 7.78 -7.28 -4.61
N SER A 56 7.10 -7.58 -5.72
CA SER A 56 5.81 -6.95 -6.04
C SER A 56 4.74 -7.28 -4.98
N ARG A 57 4.75 -8.48 -4.42
CA ARG A 57 3.84 -8.88 -3.33
C ARG A 57 4.18 -8.11 -2.05
N ALA A 58 5.46 -8.05 -1.66
CA ALA A 58 5.89 -7.33 -0.45
C ALA A 58 5.49 -5.84 -0.44
N PHE A 59 5.31 -5.23 -1.62
CA PHE A 59 4.84 -3.85 -1.80
C PHE A 59 3.40 -3.75 -2.34
N ALA A 60 2.58 -4.79 -2.18
CA ALA A 60 1.24 -4.86 -2.78
C ALA A 60 0.34 -3.69 -2.35
N THR A 61 0.39 -3.28 -1.07
CA THR A 61 -0.42 -2.16 -0.57
C THR A 61 0.06 -0.83 -1.14
N THR A 62 1.38 -0.60 -1.19
CA THR A 62 1.96 0.60 -1.79
C THR A 62 1.60 0.72 -3.27
N ILE A 63 1.66 -0.39 -4.02
CA ILE A 63 1.30 -0.45 -5.44
C ILE A 63 -0.20 -0.13 -5.62
N ASP A 64 -1.08 -0.72 -4.81
CA ASP A 64 -2.52 -0.46 -4.83
C ASP A 64 -2.84 1.02 -4.60
N LEU A 65 -2.34 1.58 -3.49
CA LEU A 65 -2.63 2.95 -3.11
C LEU A 65 -2.05 3.96 -4.10
N SER A 66 -0.88 3.67 -4.68
CA SER A 66 -0.32 4.48 -5.76
C SER A 66 -1.24 4.49 -6.98
N ALA A 67 -1.74 3.32 -7.38
CA ALA A 67 -2.65 3.21 -8.51
C ALA A 67 -3.98 3.94 -8.25
N TRP A 68 -4.57 3.79 -7.07
CA TRP A 68 -5.77 4.52 -6.67
C TRP A 68 -5.56 6.04 -6.63
N LEU A 69 -4.45 6.51 -6.06
CA LEU A 69 -4.10 7.92 -6.04
C LEU A 69 -3.98 8.49 -7.45
N ILE A 70 -3.29 7.79 -8.36
CA ILE A 70 -3.16 8.21 -9.76
C ILE A 70 -4.53 8.22 -10.44
N LEU A 71 -5.38 7.21 -10.23
CA LEU A 71 -6.74 7.19 -10.79
C LEU A 71 -7.60 8.34 -10.29
N LEU A 72 -7.50 8.69 -8.99
CA LEU A 72 -8.19 9.85 -8.42
C LEU A 72 -7.68 11.16 -9.03
N LEU A 73 -6.36 11.31 -9.21
CA LEU A 73 -5.79 12.48 -9.88
C LEU A 73 -6.25 12.60 -11.33
N LEU A 74 -6.29 11.49 -12.08
CA LEU A 74 -6.80 11.47 -13.45
C LEU A 74 -8.30 11.81 -13.50
N LEU A 75 -9.09 11.32 -12.55
CA LEU A 75 -10.51 11.64 -12.45
C LEU A 75 -10.74 13.14 -12.20
N GLU A 76 -9.98 13.74 -11.28
CA GLU A 76 -10.04 15.18 -10.99
C GLU A 76 -9.56 16.02 -12.18
N LEU A 77 -8.50 15.55 -12.86
CA LEU A 77 -8.00 16.19 -14.08
C LEU A 77 -9.08 16.21 -15.17
N GLU A 78 -9.74 15.09 -15.43
CA GLU A 78 -10.79 14.96 -16.44
C GLU A 78 -12.06 15.76 -16.11
N THR A 79 -12.46 15.82 -14.84
CA THR A 79 -13.76 16.40 -14.45
C THR A 79 -13.71 17.87 -14.06
N TYR A 80 -12.55 18.38 -13.62
CA TYR A 80 -12.42 19.73 -13.10
C TYR A 80 -11.43 20.61 -13.86
N TRP A 81 -10.30 20.05 -14.32
CA TRP A 81 -9.21 20.85 -14.89
C TRP A 81 -9.20 20.89 -16.42
N LEU A 82 -9.59 19.81 -17.09
CA LEU A 82 -9.61 19.73 -18.55
C LEU A 82 -10.97 20.20 -19.08
N SER A 83 -10.95 21.23 -19.91
CA SER A 83 -12.07 21.57 -20.81
C SER A 83 -11.92 20.78 -22.10
N ASP A 84 -12.98 20.08 -22.55
CA ASP A 84 -12.96 19.19 -23.73
C ASP A 84 -12.38 19.87 -25.00
N ASP A 85 -12.59 21.17 -25.15
CA ASP A 85 -12.16 21.94 -26.31
C ASP A 85 -10.64 22.21 -26.38
N ALA A 86 -9.89 21.97 -25.29
CA ALA A 86 -8.47 22.33 -25.17
C ALA A 86 -7.50 21.13 -25.22
N VAL A 87 -8.02 19.89 -25.33
CA VAL A 87 -7.25 18.68 -25.08
C VAL A 87 -7.01 17.88 -26.36
N SER A 88 -5.74 17.64 -26.69
CA SER A 88 -5.38 16.87 -27.89
C SER A 88 -5.73 15.38 -27.76
N SER A 89 -5.98 14.71 -28.89
CA SER A 89 -6.20 13.25 -28.94
C SER A 89 -5.05 12.43 -28.33
N ARG A 90 -3.80 12.95 -28.39
CA ARG A 90 -2.64 12.32 -27.75
C ARG A 90 -2.74 12.36 -26.22
N THR A 91 -3.15 13.49 -25.65
CA THR A 91 -3.35 13.63 -24.21
C THR A 91 -4.38 12.62 -23.70
N TRP A 92 -5.50 12.49 -24.41
CA TRP A 92 -6.51 11.48 -24.11
C TRP A 92 -6.03 10.04 -24.25
N ALA A 93 -5.12 9.76 -25.19
CA ALA A 93 -4.50 8.44 -25.30
C ALA A 93 -3.61 8.13 -24.09
N ILE A 94 -2.82 9.11 -23.62
CA ILE A 94 -1.97 8.99 -22.43
C ILE A 94 -2.82 8.73 -21.18
N ILE A 95 -3.87 9.54 -20.94
CA ILE A 95 -4.76 9.37 -19.78
C ILE A 95 -5.35 7.95 -19.75
N ARG A 96 -5.84 7.46 -20.90
CA ARG A 96 -6.36 6.08 -21.04
C ARG A 96 -5.30 5.02 -20.79
N ALA A 97 -4.09 5.20 -21.31
CA ALA A 97 -3.00 4.25 -21.09
C ALA A 97 -2.60 4.17 -19.61
N VAL A 98 -2.44 5.31 -18.94
CA VAL A 98 -2.12 5.36 -17.50
C VAL A 98 -3.24 4.71 -16.69
N ARG A 99 -4.51 4.95 -17.04
CA ARG A 99 -5.66 4.29 -16.41
C ARG A 99 -5.58 2.77 -16.52
N VAL A 100 -5.28 2.23 -17.71
CA VAL A 100 -5.13 0.78 -17.89
C VAL A 100 -4.00 0.22 -17.04
N VAL A 101 -2.84 0.91 -16.98
CA VAL A 101 -1.72 0.49 -16.12
C VAL A 101 -2.12 0.48 -14.64
N CYS A 102 -2.83 1.51 -14.17
CA CYS A 102 -3.31 1.55 -12.79
C CYS A 102 -4.30 0.41 -12.49
N ILE A 103 -5.20 0.10 -13.42
CA ILE A 103 -6.14 -1.03 -13.27
C ILE A 103 -5.39 -2.36 -13.17
N ILE A 104 -4.31 -2.54 -13.93
CA ILE A 104 -3.44 -3.73 -13.82
C ILE A 104 -2.83 -3.81 -12.41
N PHE A 105 -2.32 -2.69 -11.88
CA PHE A 105 -1.76 -2.64 -10.52
C PHE A 105 -2.80 -2.90 -9.43
N VAL A 106 -4.00 -2.35 -9.54
CA VAL A 106 -5.12 -2.68 -8.63
C VAL A 106 -5.47 -4.17 -8.73
N THR A 107 -5.49 -4.75 -9.93
CA THR A 107 -5.79 -6.18 -10.12
C THR A 107 -4.69 -7.07 -9.56
N HIS A 108 -3.42 -6.64 -9.62
CA HIS A 108 -2.28 -7.35 -9.03
C HIS A 108 -2.43 -7.58 -7.52
N THR A 109 -3.12 -6.69 -6.80
CA THR A 109 -3.40 -6.86 -5.36
C THR A 109 -4.21 -8.13 -5.08
N LEU A 110 -5.15 -8.50 -5.95
CA LEU A 110 -5.93 -9.72 -5.82
C LEU A 110 -5.04 -10.96 -5.93
N TYR A 111 -4.07 -10.91 -6.85
CA TYR A 111 -3.05 -11.95 -6.97
C TYR A 111 -2.19 -12.01 -5.69
N ALA A 112 -1.69 -10.87 -5.20
CA ALA A 112 -0.84 -10.84 -4.02
C ALA A 112 -1.54 -11.39 -2.78
N TYR A 113 -2.78 -10.97 -2.51
CA TYR A 113 -3.56 -11.47 -1.38
C TYR A 113 -3.96 -12.93 -1.55
N GLY A 114 -4.30 -13.38 -2.75
CA GLY A 114 -4.54 -14.80 -3.03
C GLY A 114 -3.33 -15.67 -2.70
N TRP A 115 -2.13 -15.17 -3.03
CA TRP A 115 -0.89 -15.86 -2.71
C TRP A 115 -0.59 -15.86 -1.21
N TYR A 116 -0.83 -14.76 -0.48
CA TYR A 116 -0.68 -14.74 0.97
C TYR A 116 -1.59 -15.76 1.67
N ILE A 117 -2.84 -15.88 1.22
CA ILE A 117 -3.76 -16.91 1.71
C ILE A 117 -3.19 -18.30 1.43
N HIS A 118 -2.60 -18.53 0.26
CA HIS A 118 -1.97 -19.81 -0.07
C HIS A 118 -0.77 -20.12 0.85
N GLU A 119 0.14 -19.15 1.07
CA GLU A 119 1.30 -19.29 1.96
C GLU A 119 0.87 -19.59 3.40
N LEU A 120 -0.14 -18.89 3.93
CA LEU A 120 -0.67 -19.12 5.27
C LEU A 120 -1.29 -20.51 5.42
N ASN A 121 -2.04 -20.98 4.42
CA ASN A 121 -2.66 -22.31 4.46
C ASN A 121 -1.67 -23.45 4.23
N SER A 122 -0.51 -23.15 3.64
CA SER A 122 0.53 -24.12 3.31
C SER A 122 1.71 -24.07 4.29
N ALA A 123 1.60 -23.25 5.35
CA ALA A 123 2.62 -23.12 6.37
C ALA A 123 2.74 -24.44 7.15
N VAL A 124 3.97 -24.97 7.22
CA VAL A 124 4.30 -26.18 7.98
C VAL A 124 5.15 -25.81 9.20
N PRO A 125 5.04 -26.56 10.32
CA PRO A 125 5.93 -26.37 11.45
C PRO A 125 7.39 -26.56 11.05
N VAL A 126 8.29 -25.76 11.64
CA VAL A 126 9.73 -25.92 11.42
C VAL A 126 10.17 -27.26 11.99
N GLU A 127 10.77 -28.10 11.14
CA GLU A 127 11.20 -29.44 11.55
C GLU A 127 12.28 -29.39 12.63
N ASN A 128 12.22 -30.36 13.56
CA ASN A 128 13.21 -30.54 14.64
C ASN A 128 13.35 -29.35 15.60
N VAL A 129 12.34 -28.48 15.67
CA VAL A 129 12.28 -27.37 16.63
C VAL A 129 11.21 -27.66 17.68
N ALA A 130 11.63 -27.88 18.92
CA ALA A 130 10.75 -28.11 20.06
C ALA A 130 10.43 -26.82 20.84
N SER A 131 11.29 -25.80 20.72
CA SER A 131 11.06 -24.47 21.27
C SER A 131 11.69 -23.40 20.39
N LEU A 132 11.08 -22.21 20.35
CA LEU A 132 11.61 -21.07 19.60
C LEU A 132 12.98 -20.62 20.13
N CYS A 133 13.37 -21.00 21.36
CA CYS A 133 14.70 -20.70 21.88
C CYS A 133 15.83 -21.39 21.09
N GLN A 134 15.53 -22.46 20.35
CA GLN A 134 16.48 -23.10 19.44
C GLN A 134 16.74 -22.26 18.17
N LEU A 135 15.88 -21.27 17.90
CA LEU A 135 15.97 -20.37 16.74
C LEU A 135 16.64 -19.03 17.07
N VAL A 136 17.06 -18.81 18.32
CA VAL A 136 17.75 -17.58 18.71
C VAL A 136 19.06 -17.42 17.92
N GLY A 137 19.27 -16.23 17.36
CA GLY A 137 20.45 -15.92 16.54
C GLY A 137 20.44 -16.56 15.15
N LYS A 138 19.27 -16.98 14.65
CA LYS A 138 19.07 -17.48 13.28
C LYS A 138 18.48 -16.44 12.33
N ASP A 139 18.47 -15.16 12.73
CA ASP A 139 17.85 -14.06 11.98
C ASP A 139 16.37 -14.31 11.65
N LEU A 140 15.67 -15.02 12.55
CA LEU A 140 14.25 -15.33 12.42
C LEU A 140 13.41 -14.40 13.29
N SER A 141 12.27 -13.98 12.75
CA SER A 141 11.30 -13.13 13.44
C SER A 141 9.96 -13.84 13.55
N TYR A 142 9.30 -13.67 14.69
CA TYR A 142 7.91 -14.02 14.88
C TYR A 142 7.03 -12.87 14.34
N ALA A 143 6.03 -13.21 13.52
CA ALA A 143 5.09 -12.23 12.96
C ALA A 143 3.72 -12.39 13.62
N PHE A 144 3.22 -11.32 14.23
CA PHE A 144 1.85 -11.26 14.77
C PHE A 144 1.19 -9.95 14.39
N ASN A 145 0.00 -10.02 13.78
CA ASN A 145 -0.72 -8.85 13.29
C ASN A 145 0.16 -7.90 12.46
N VAL A 146 0.95 -8.46 11.53
CA VAL A 146 1.87 -7.73 10.63
C VAL A 146 3.04 -7.04 11.35
N VAL A 147 3.21 -7.30 12.65
CA VAL A 147 4.37 -6.84 13.43
C VAL A 147 5.39 -7.98 13.50
N TYR A 148 6.59 -7.71 13.02
CA TYR A 148 7.72 -8.64 13.08
C TYR A 148 8.57 -8.31 14.30
N THR A 149 8.74 -9.31 15.16
CA THR A 149 9.60 -9.22 16.36
C THR A 149 10.67 -10.30 16.24
N GLU A 150 11.93 -9.91 16.33
CA GLU A 150 13.05 -10.85 16.30
C GLU A 150 12.93 -11.87 17.45
N ILE A 151 13.24 -13.13 17.18
CA ILE A 151 13.25 -14.18 18.20
C ILE A 151 14.57 -14.11 18.96
N ASP A 152 14.50 -13.79 20.25
CA ASP A 152 15.67 -13.61 21.10
C ASP A 152 15.53 -14.31 22.47
N SER A 153 16.58 -14.28 23.27
CA SER A 153 16.61 -14.90 24.60
C SER A 153 15.58 -14.33 25.58
N SER A 154 15.03 -13.13 25.31
CA SER A 154 14.06 -12.46 26.17
C SER A 154 12.62 -12.90 25.90
N ASN A 155 12.29 -13.27 24.65
CA ASN A 155 10.92 -13.61 24.23
C ASN A 155 10.71 -15.08 23.85
N CYS A 156 11.78 -15.83 23.53
CA CYS A 156 11.65 -17.16 22.94
C CYS A 156 10.87 -18.16 23.81
N ALA A 157 11.03 -18.09 25.13
CA ALA A 157 10.34 -18.97 26.07
C ALA A 157 8.83 -18.67 26.12
N SER A 158 8.45 -17.39 26.19
CA SER A 158 7.04 -16.97 26.22
C SER A 158 6.30 -17.27 24.92
N LEU A 159 7.00 -17.21 23.78
CA LEU A 159 6.42 -17.50 22.46
C LEU A 159 6.33 -19.01 22.15
N SER A 160 6.93 -19.86 23.00
CA SER A 160 6.91 -21.34 22.82
C SER A 160 5.82 -22.04 23.64
N THR A 161 4.94 -21.27 24.29
CA THR A 161 3.82 -21.75 25.13
C THR A 161 2.49 -21.53 24.43
#